data_AF-A0A5C7FGM1-F1
#
_entry.id   AF-A0A5C7FGM1-F1
#
_cell.length_a   1.000
_cell.length_b   1.000
_cell.length_c   1.000
_cell.angle_alpha   90.00
_cell.angle_beta   90.00
_cell.angle_gamma   90.00
#
_symmetry.space_group_name_H-M   'P 1'
#
loop_
_entity.id
_entity.type
_entity.pdbx_description
1 polymer ?
#
loop_
_entity_poly.entity_id
_entity_poly.type
_entity_poly.pdbx_seq_one_letter_code
_entity_poly.pdbx_strand_id
1 'polypeptide(L)'
;MKYTVIDLETTGFGKYDRVVEIGMVKINGQGVVLDSYSTLVNPNRDVSGSHIHGITATMVKSAPSFEEIHYHVNEFLRGSIPVSHNKSVSKNSSQDFSVLTIEPSECWPSK
;
A
#
# COMPACT_ATOMS: atom_id res chain seq x y z
N MET A 1 -18.37 -7.78 7.68
CA MET A 1 -17.58 -6.69 7.06
C MET A 1 -16.11 -6.94 7.36
N LYS A 2 -15.23 -6.71 6.37
CA LYS A 2 -13.78 -6.83 6.52
C LYS A 2 -13.15 -5.48 6.20
N TYR A 3 -12.06 -5.16 6.88
CA TYR A 3 -11.28 -3.96 6.62
C TYR A 3 -9.85 -4.39 6.31
N THR A 4 -9.18 -3.65 5.45
CA THR A 4 -7.72 -3.75 5.31
C THR A 4 -7.11 -2.44 5.77
N VAL A 5 -6.43 -2.48 6.90
CA VAL A 5 -5.66 -1.34 7.41
C VAL A 5 -4.34 -1.31 6.65
N ILE A 6 -4.00 -0.16 6.09
CA ILE A 6 -2.85 0.04 5.21
C ILE A 6 -1.99 1.16 5.78
N ASP A 7 -0.70 0.91 5.84
CA ASP A 7 0.33 1.90 6.11
C ASP A 7 1.38 1.87 4.98
N LEU A 8 1.91 3.05 4.65
CA LEU A 8 2.80 3.24 3.51
C LEU A 8 3.95 4.15 3.89
N GLU A 9 5.16 3.69 3.57
CA GLU A 9 6.32 4.56 3.47
C GLU A 9 6.63 4.85 2.02
N THR A 10 7.12 6.06 1.75
CA THR A 10 7.33 6.54 0.38
C THR A 10 8.61 7.35 0.28
N THR A 11 9.11 7.56 -0.93
CA THR A 11 10.30 8.38 -1.20
C THR A 11 10.19 9.83 -0.69
N GLY A 12 8.97 10.33 -0.43
CA GLY A 12 8.67 11.68 0.06
C GLY A 12 7.16 11.91 0.30
N PHE A 13 6.69 13.16 0.27
CA PHE A 13 5.29 13.52 0.57
C PHE A 13 4.47 14.00 -0.64
N GLY A 14 5.07 14.07 -1.83
CA GLY A 14 4.44 14.56 -3.05
C GLY A 14 3.67 13.49 -3.84
N LYS A 15 2.85 13.95 -4.80
CA LYS A 15 2.05 13.10 -5.69
C LYS A 15 2.89 12.13 -6.54
N TYR A 16 4.12 12.52 -6.86
CA TYR A 16 5.05 11.75 -7.69
C TYR A 16 6.02 10.87 -6.88
N ASP A 17 5.85 10.84 -5.56
CA ASP A 17 6.62 9.92 -4.72
C ASP A 17 6.14 8.49 -4.90
N ARG A 18 7.09 7.56 -4.75
CA ARG A 18 6.88 6.13 -4.93
C ARG A 18 6.88 5.44 -3.58
N VAL A 19 6.13 4.35 -3.46
CA VAL A 19 6.09 3.47 -2.30
C VAL A 19 7.46 2.81 -2.13
N VAL A 20 7.96 2.80 -0.89
CA VAL A 20 9.19 2.07 -0.49
C VAL A 20 8.90 0.97 0.53
N GLU A 21 7.73 1.02 1.18
CA GLU A 21 7.18 -0.07 1.99
C GLU A 21 5.65 -0.02 1.93
N ILE A 22 5.04 -1.19 1.90
CA ILE A 22 3.61 -1.35 2.13
C ILE A 22 3.37 -2.36 3.25
N GLY A 23 2.57 -1.96 4.24
CA GLY A 23 2.03 -2.83 5.28
C GLY A 23 0.51 -2.91 5.16
N MET A 24 -0.04 -4.12 5.17
CA MET A 24 -1.48 -4.37 5.10
C MET A 24 -1.91 -5.40 6.13
N VAL A 25 -2.96 -5.10 6.89
CA VAL A 25 -3.56 -6.01 7.86
C VAL A 25 -5.05 -6.11 7.60
N LYS A 26 -5.52 -7.32 7.29
CA LYS A 26 -6.95 -7.60 7.10
C LYS A 26 -7.58 -7.97 8.43
N ILE A 27 -8.65 -7.27 8.82
CA ILE A 27 -9.38 -7.48 10.07
C ILE A 27 -10.88 -7.70 9.82
N ASN A 28 -11.56 -8.39 10.73
CA ASN A 28 -13.02 -8.45 10.75
C ASN A 28 -13.63 -7.25 11.49
N GLY A 29 -14.97 -7.17 11.55
CA GLY A 29 -15.69 -6.08 12.22
C GLY A 29 -15.50 -6.01 13.74
N GLN A 30 -14.88 -7.03 14.35
CA GLN A 30 -14.53 -7.06 15.77
C GLN A 30 -13.06 -6.71 16.01
N GLY A 31 -12.31 -6.37 14.95
CA GLY A 31 -10.88 -6.05 15.04
C GLY A 31 -9.96 -7.27 15.10
N VAL A 32 -10.46 -8.48 14.89
CA VAL A 32 -9.63 -9.69 14.85
C VAL A 32 -8.86 -9.74 13.53
N VAL A 33 -7.54 -9.92 13.62
CA VAL A 33 -6.66 -10.11 12.46
C VAL A 33 -6.99 -11.41 11.75
N LEU A 34 -7.22 -11.30 10.45
CA LEU A 34 -7.52 -12.41 9.53
C LEU A 34 -6.32 -12.75 8.65
N ASP A 35 -5.53 -11.74 8.27
CA ASP A 35 -4.36 -11.89 7.42
C ASP A 35 -3.46 -10.65 7.52
N SER A 36 -2.19 -10.77 7.14
CA SER A 36 -1.23 -9.67 7.07
C SER A 36 -0.24 -9.84 5.94
N TYR A 37 0.10 -8.75 5.27
CA TYR A 37 1.13 -8.70 4.25
C TYR A 37 2.01 -7.46 4.47
N SER A 38 3.32 -7.62 4.32
CA SER A 38 4.24 -6.49 4.29
C SER A 38 5.40 -6.77 3.37
N THR A 39 5.88 -5.73 2.69
CA THR A 39 7.10 -5.82 1.90
C THR A 39 7.74 -4.45 1.74
N LEU A 40 9.07 -4.43 1.68
CA LEU A 40 9.78 -3.34 1.04
C LEU A 40 9.47 -3.33 -0.45
N VAL A 41 9.56 -2.15 -1.06
CA VAL A 41 9.29 -1.94 -2.47
C VAL A 41 10.45 -1.17 -3.08
N ASN A 42 10.98 -1.65 -4.20
CA ASN A 42 11.96 -0.90 -4.97
C ASN A 42 11.24 0.21 -5.75
N PRO A 43 11.47 1.50 -5.43
CA PRO A 43 10.78 2.60 -6.11
C PRO A 43 11.35 2.90 -7.49
N ASN A 44 12.38 2.17 -7.94
CA ASN A 44 13.14 2.41 -9.17
C ASN A 44 13.70 3.86 -9.27
N ARG A 45 14.05 4.45 -8.12
CA ARG A 45 14.62 5.81 -7.97
C ARG A 45 15.27 6.00 -6.59
N ASP A 46 15.83 7.18 -6.36
CA ASP A 46 16.42 7.55 -5.07
C ASP A 46 15.40 7.64 -3.93
N VAL A 47 15.83 7.25 -2.72
CA VAL A 47 15.02 7.24 -1.49
C VAL A 47 15.35 8.47 -0.62
N SER A 48 14.75 9.62 -0.92
CA SER A 48 14.96 10.87 -0.16
C SER A 48 14.35 10.87 1.25
N GLY A 49 13.30 10.07 1.49
CA GLY A 49 12.56 9.99 2.76
C GLY A 49 13.25 9.24 3.90
N SER A 50 14.44 8.66 3.65
CA SER A 50 15.13 7.74 4.58
C SER A 50 15.28 8.27 6.02
N HIS A 51 15.36 9.59 6.22
CA HIS A 51 15.49 10.22 7.54
C HIS A 51 14.20 10.19 8.38
N ILE A 52 13.05 9.89 7.78
CA ILE A 52 11.74 9.82 8.45
C ILE A 52 11.46 8.39 8.92
N HIS A 53 11.61 7.42 8.01
CA HIS A 53 11.21 6.02 8.22
C HIS A 53 12.39 5.04 8.32
N GLY A 54 13.63 5.47 8.07
CA GLY A 54 14.84 4.65 8.21
C GLY A 54 15.14 3.69 7.06
N ILE A 55 14.26 3.59 6.06
CA ILE A 55 14.45 2.70 4.90
C ILE A 55 15.43 3.34 3.92
N THR A 56 16.54 2.64 3.66
CA THR A 56 17.60 3.14 2.78
C THR A 56 17.49 2.58 1.36
N ALA A 57 18.12 3.26 0.40
CA ALA A 57 18.22 2.78 -0.99
C ALA A 57 18.82 1.37 -1.10
N THR A 58 19.74 1.00 -0.20
CA THR A 58 20.35 -0.34 -0.18
C THR A 58 19.36 -1.42 0.23
N MET A 59 18.45 -1.12 1.18
CA MET A 59 17.43 -2.08 1.63
C MET A 59 16.42 -2.42 0.54
N VAL A 60 16.03 -1.43 -0.26
CA VAL A 60 15.02 -1.60 -1.32
C VAL A 60 15.61 -2.07 -2.65
N LYS A 61 16.94 -2.08 -2.80
CA LYS A 61 17.60 -2.38 -4.08
C LYS A 61 17.22 -3.75 -4.66
N SER A 62 17.04 -4.76 -3.82
CA SER A 62 16.63 -6.11 -4.21
C SER A 62 15.16 -6.42 -3.87
N ALA A 63 14.41 -5.44 -3.41
CA ALA A 63 12.98 -5.59 -3.16
C ALA A 63 12.22 -5.63 -4.50
N PRO A 64 11.02 -6.23 -4.55
CA PRO A 64 10.19 -6.16 -5.74
C PRO A 64 9.75 -4.72 -6.01
N SER A 65 9.59 -4.36 -7.26
CA SER A 65 8.93 -3.13 -7.70
C SER A 65 7.43 -3.16 -7.37
N PHE A 66 6.79 -2.00 -7.40
CA PHE A 66 5.34 -1.94 -7.21
C PHE A 66 4.60 -2.70 -8.32
N GLU A 67 5.11 -2.61 -9.54
CA GLU A 67 4.62 -3.34 -10.71
C GLU A 67 4.72 -4.86 -10.53
N GLU A 68 5.64 -5.38 -9.73
CA GLU A 68 5.71 -6.81 -9.42
C GLU A 68 4.70 -7.25 -8.34
N ILE A 69 4.33 -6.35 -7.42
CA ILE A 69 3.43 -6.68 -6.30
C ILE A 69 1.98 -6.25 -6.49
N HIS A 70 1.67 -5.40 -7.47
CA HIS A 70 0.34 -4.78 -7.59
C HIS A 70 -0.81 -5.80 -7.68
N TYR A 71 -0.59 -6.96 -8.31
CA TYR A 71 -1.58 -8.03 -8.35
C TYR A 71 -1.88 -8.60 -6.95
N HIS A 72 -0.82 -8.83 -6.15
CA HIS A 72 -0.98 -9.30 -4.78
C HIS A 72 -1.69 -8.24 -3.92
N VAL A 73 -1.34 -6.95 -4.09
CA VAL A 73 -2.02 -5.84 -3.41
C VAL A 73 -3.51 -5.81 -3.78
N ASN A 74 -3.87 -5.92 -5.06
CA ASN A 74 -5.26 -5.99 -5.51
C ASN A 74 -6.03 -7.14 -4.83
N GLU A 75 -5.47 -8.35 -4.85
CA GLU A 75 -6.12 -9.51 -4.24
C GLU A 75 -6.21 -9.40 -2.72
N PHE A 76 -5.21 -8.83 -2.05
CA PHE A 76 -5.26 -8.57 -0.62
C PHE A 76 -6.37 -7.56 -0.28
N LEU A 77 -6.64 -6.56 -1.12
CA LEU A 77 -7.70 -5.57 -0.86
C LEU A 77 -9.11 -6.08 -1.16
N ARG A 78 -9.25 -7.07 -2.05
CA ARG A 78 -10.54 -7.61 -2.51
C ARG A 78 -11.47 -7.98 -1.34
N GLY A 79 -12.72 -7.49 -1.43
CA GLY A 79 -13.79 -7.79 -0.47
C GLY A 79 -13.59 -7.20 0.92
N SER A 80 -12.75 -6.17 1.05
CA SER A 80 -12.52 -5.43 2.29
C SER A 80 -12.48 -3.92 2.06
N ILE A 81 -12.84 -3.15 3.07
CA ILE A 81 -12.77 -1.68 3.03
C ILE A 81 -11.33 -1.26 3.36
N PRO A 82 -10.58 -0.61 2.45
CA PRO A 82 -9.27 -0.07 2.76
C PRO A 82 -9.38 1.10 3.74
N VAL A 83 -8.53 1.09 4.76
CA VAL A 83 -8.45 2.12 5.80
C VAL A 83 -7.00 2.53 5.97
N SER A 84 -6.74 3.84 6.02
CA SER A 84 -5.39 4.40 6.15
C SER A 84 -5.46 5.68 6.98
N HIS A 85 -4.43 5.95 7.78
CA HIS A 85 -4.42 7.10 8.69
C HIS A 85 -3.80 8.35 8.05
N ASN A 86 -2.74 8.19 7.26
CA ASN A 86 -1.86 9.32 6.89
C ASN A 86 -1.85 9.67 5.40
N LYS A 87 -2.14 8.70 4.53
CA LYS A 87 -2.25 8.90 3.08
C LYS A 87 -3.51 8.22 2.61
N SER A 88 -4.38 8.98 1.92
CA SER A 88 -5.55 8.40 1.28
C SER A 88 -5.13 7.27 0.36
N VAL A 89 -5.54 6.03 0.60
CA VAL A 89 -5.29 4.94 -0.34
C VAL A 89 -6.40 4.91 -1.38
N SER A 90 -6.07 5.42 -2.57
CA SER A 90 -6.97 5.42 -3.74
C SER A 90 -6.15 5.39 -5.02
N LYS A 91 -6.78 5.07 -6.16
CA LYS A 91 -6.11 5.06 -7.47
C LYS A 91 -5.36 6.36 -7.82
N ASN A 92 -5.75 7.48 -7.22
CA ASN A 92 -5.18 8.81 -7.52
C ASN A 92 -4.17 9.31 -6.48
N SER A 93 -3.86 8.51 -5.46
CA SER A 93 -3.08 8.94 -4.31
C SER A 93 -1.56 8.96 -4.50
N SER A 94 -1.05 8.04 -5.31
CA SER A 94 0.32 8.02 -5.79
C SER A 94 0.36 7.41 -7.19
N GLN A 95 1.49 7.56 -7.87
CA GLN A 95 1.69 6.95 -9.18
C GLN A 95 1.58 5.41 -9.12
N ASP A 96 2.00 4.79 -8.02
CA ASP A 96 1.90 3.34 -7.83
C ASP A 96 0.44 2.86 -7.79
N PHE A 97 -0.45 3.57 -7.10
CA PHE A 97 -1.84 3.14 -6.97
C PHE A 97 -2.66 3.25 -8.26
N SER A 98 -2.16 3.96 -9.27
CA SER A 98 -2.83 4.11 -10.56
C SER A 98 -2.98 2.81 -11.35
N VAL A 99 -2.16 1.79 -11.06
CA VAL A 99 -2.22 0.47 -11.71
C VAL A 99 -3.15 -0.51 -10.98
N LEU A 100 -3.68 -0.12 -9.81
CA LEU A 100 -4.64 -0.97 -9.11
C LEU A 100 -5.95 -1.00 -9.87
N THR A 101 -6.49 -2.21 -10.08
CA THR A 101 -7.72 -2.41 -10.83
C THR A 101 -8.94 -2.46 -9.90
N ILE A 102 -8.76 -2.55 -8.58
CA ILE A 102 -9.88 -2.68 -7.64
C ILE A 102 -10.82 -1.49 -7.81
N GLU A 103 -12.10 -1.77 -8.03
CA GLU A 103 -13.10 -0.71 -8.10
C GLU A 103 -13.61 -0.37 -6.70
N PRO A 104 -14.05 0.88 -6.45
CA PRO A 104 -14.68 1.24 -5.19
C PRO A 104 -15.83 0.28 -4.83
N SER A 105 -16.61 -0.21 -5.79
CA SER A 105 -17.68 -1.18 -5.55
C SER A 105 -17.22 -2.56 -5.03
N GLU A 106 -15.97 -2.94 -5.28
CA GLU A 106 -15.38 -4.21 -4.80
C GLU A 106 -14.87 -4.12 -3.35
N CYS A 107 -14.67 -2.89 -2.85
CA CYS A 107 -14.17 -2.61 -1.51
C CYS A 107 -15.24 -1.97 -0.61
N TRP A 108 -16.05 -1.10 -1.19
CA TRP A 108 -17.21 -0.42 -0.63
C TRP A 108 -18.47 -1.10 -1.18
N PRO A 109 -19.03 -2.11 -0.50
CA PRO A 109 -20.36 -2.57 -0.85
C PRO A 109 -21.30 -1.37 -0.76
N SER A 110 -21.90 -1.01 -1.90
CA SER A 110 -23.02 -0.07 -1.94
C SER A 110 -24.06 -0.58 -0.95
N LYS A 111 -24.52 0.33 -0.07
CA LYS A 111 -25.53 0.05 0.97
C LYS A 111 -26.72 -0.73 0.43
#